data_AF-A0A836VT48-F1
#
_entry.id   AF-A0A836VT48-F1
#
_cell.length_a   1.000
_cell.length_b   1.000
_cell.length_c   1.000
_cell.angle_alpha   90.00
_cell.angle_beta   90.00
_cell.angle_gamma   90.00
#
_symmetry.space_group_name_H-M   'P 1'
#
loop_
_entity.id
_entity.type
_entity.pdbx_description
1 polymer ?
#
loop_
_entity_poly.entity_id
_entity_poly.type
_entity_poly.pdbx_seq_one_letter_code
_entity_poly.pdbx_strand_id
1 'polypeptide(L)'
;MPDFAELEDAPRFGELRAAWNDNGLGFSVAVQGKTGPPVCDPTQPTRSDGLQLWIATRTTQGVHRANRFCHSFCVLPTGGGPDGRQPVARWLPIPRAREDPPLPDPSAIIVWSELRSDGYSLEVWLDRTHLHGFDPHEMATGRQNPLLAFYYVLQDTEFGQQCLSVGDDFPFASDPSLWSVLELLPD
;
A
#
# COMPACT_ATOMS: atom_id res chain seq x y z
N MET A 1 -4.15 9.34 7.88
CA MET A 1 -4.27 8.15 8.74
C MET A 1 -3.48 8.38 10.03
N PRO A 2 -3.78 7.69 11.14
CA PRO A 2 -2.90 7.70 12.30
C PRO A 2 -1.54 7.10 11.92
N ASP A 3 -0.49 7.63 12.53
CA ASP A 3 0.90 7.21 12.35
C ASP A 3 1.46 6.90 13.75
N PHE A 4 2.01 5.72 13.94
CA PHE A 4 2.59 5.29 15.20
C PHE A 4 4.12 5.41 15.24
N ALA A 5 4.75 5.95 14.18
CA ALA A 5 6.19 6.18 14.11
C ALA A 5 6.73 7.02 15.27
N GLU A 6 5.94 7.97 15.78
CA GLU A 6 6.30 8.81 16.94
C GLU A 6 6.54 7.98 18.22
N LEU A 7 5.95 6.79 18.34
CA LEU A 7 6.18 5.89 19.49
C LEU A 7 7.55 5.19 19.44
N GLU A 8 8.17 5.13 18.26
CA GLU A 8 9.48 4.48 18.03
C GLU A 8 10.59 5.50 17.69
N ASP A 9 10.36 6.81 17.86
CA ASP A 9 11.27 7.89 17.44
C ASP A 9 11.65 7.81 15.95
N ALA A 10 10.75 7.22 15.15
CA ALA A 10 10.96 6.97 13.72
C ALA A 10 10.63 8.22 12.88
N PRO A 11 11.31 8.43 11.74
CA PRO A 11 11.15 9.63 10.94
C PRO A 11 9.75 9.69 10.31
N ARG A 12 9.10 10.85 10.46
CA ARG A 12 7.85 11.18 9.80
C ARG A 12 8.08 12.20 8.70
N PHE A 13 7.99 11.76 7.46
CA PHE A 13 8.32 12.57 6.27
C PHE A 13 7.24 12.53 5.19
N GLY A 14 6.21 11.69 5.36
CA GLY A 14 5.08 11.63 4.46
C GLY A 14 3.72 11.60 5.15
N GLU A 15 2.72 12.13 4.46
CA GLU A 15 1.32 12.06 4.89
C GLU A 15 0.56 11.06 4.01
N LEU A 16 0.05 9.97 4.61
CA LEU A 16 -0.79 8.98 3.93
C LEU A 16 -2.29 9.21 4.23
N ARG A 17 -3.10 9.20 3.17
CA ARG A 17 -4.57 9.20 3.22
C ARG A 17 -5.11 7.99 2.47
N ALA A 18 -6.26 7.51 2.94
CA ALA A 18 -6.99 6.40 2.33
C ALA A 18 -8.47 6.77 2.23
N ALA A 19 -9.13 6.29 1.19
CA ALA A 19 -10.56 6.42 0.94
C ALA A 19 -11.08 5.16 0.25
N TRP A 20 -12.40 4.97 0.25
CA TRP A 20 -13.01 3.81 -0.37
C TRP A 20 -14.38 4.17 -0.97
N ASN A 21 -14.86 3.33 -1.89
CA ASN A 21 -16.26 3.27 -2.31
C ASN A 21 -16.55 1.85 -2.85
N ASP A 22 -17.76 1.64 -3.38
CA ASP A 22 -18.19 0.34 -3.93
C ASP A 22 -17.34 -0.19 -5.10
N ASN A 23 -16.55 0.67 -5.74
CA ASN A 23 -15.68 0.33 -6.85
C ASN A 23 -14.24 0.05 -6.43
N GLY A 24 -13.82 0.34 -5.20
CA GLY A 24 -12.45 0.04 -4.76
C GLY A 24 -11.91 0.95 -3.66
N LEU A 25 -10.58 1.00 -3.60
CA LEU A 25 -9.80 1.70 -2.59
C LEU A 25 -8.88 2.73 -3.24
N GLY A 26 -8.83 3.94 -2.69
CA GLY A 26 -7.91 5.00 -3.08
C GLY A 26 -6.91 5.29 -1.98
N PHE A 27 -5.64 5.45 -2.35
CA PHE A 27 -4.59 5.88 -1.42
C PHE A 27 -3.83 7.06 -2.02
N SER A 28 -3.51 8.05 -1.19
CA SER A 28 -2.63 9.15 -1.57
C SER A 28 -1.55 9.37 -0.53
N VAL A 29 -0.33 9.63 -1.01
CA VAL A 29 0.79 10.04 -0.17
C VAL A 29 1.41 11.33 -0.68
N ALA A 30 1.76 12.21 0.24
CA ALA A 30 2.56 13.40 -0.03
C ALA A 30 3.87 13.32 0.78
N VAL A 31 5.00 13.32 0.09
CA VAL A 31 6.35 13.38 0.66
C VAL A 31 6.89 14.79 0.45
N GLN A 32 7.50 15.36 1.48
CA GLN A 32 8.04 16.72 1.48
C GLN A 32 9.42 16.77 2.16
N GLY A 33 10.13 17.87 1.96
CA GLY A 33 11.44 18.13 2.56
C GLY A 33 12.63 17.48 1.85
N LYS A 34 12.43 16.75 0.73
CA LYS A 34 13.53 16.11 -0.01
C LYS A 34 14.49 17.16 -0.56
N THR A 35 15.79 16.85 -0.55
CA THR A 35 16.82 17.69 -1.17
C THR A 35 17.12 17.29 -2.61
N GLY A 36 16.70 16.09 -3.04
CA GLY A 36 16.87 15.57 -4.39
C GLY A 36 15.60 14.92 -4.97
N PRO A 37 15.63 14.57 -6.27
CA PRO A 37 14.53 13.83 -6.89
C PRO A 37 14.37 12.43 -6.29
N PRO A 38 13.18 11.81 -6.37
CA PRO A 38 12.99 10.45 -5.88
C PRO A 38 13.81 9.43 -6.67
N VAL A 39 14.38 8.45 -5.96
CA VAL A 39 15.20 7.38 -6.53
C VAL A 39 14.33 6.14 -6.75
N CYS A 40 14.04 5.80 -8.01
CA CYS A 40 13.16 4.69 -8.35
C CYS A 40 13.81 3.69 -9.31
N ASP A 41 13.74 2.41 -8.98
CA ASP A 41 14.08 1.26 -9.82
C ASP A 41 12.88 0.29 -9.84
N PRO A 42 12.09 0.25 -10.93
CA PRO A 42 10.95 -0.66 -11.05
C PRO A 42 11.29 -2.15 -10.96
N THR A 43 12.56 -2.54 -11.10
CA THR A 43 13.02 -3.92 -10.91
C THR A 43 13.31 -4.26 -9.45
N GLN A 44 13.49 -3.23 -8.61
CA GLN A 44 13.64 -3.33 -7.16
C GLN A 44 12.64 -2.41 -6.44
N PRO A 45 11.32 -2.62 -6.65
CA PRO A 45 10.30 -1.66 -6.22
C PRO A 45 10.23 -1.49 -4.70
N THR A 46 10.58 -2.51 -3.90
CA THR A 46 10.58 -2.43 -2.43
C THR A 46 11.75 -1.64 -1.84
N ARG A 47 12.78 -1.35 -2.64
CA ARG A 47 13.94 -0.55 -2.23
C ARG A 47 13.94 0.87 -2.80
N SER A 48 12.91 1.17 -3.59
CA SER A 48 12.77 2.44 -4.28
C SER A 48 11.95 3.41 -3.45
N ASP A 49 12.13 4.71 -3.70
CA ASP A 49 11.28 5.74 -3.14
C ASP A 49 9.83 5.48 -3.57
N GLY A 50 8.90 5.41 -2.61
CA GLY A 50 7.50 5.15 -2.91
C GLY A 50 6.75 4.44 -1.80
N LEU A 51 5.52 4.04 -2.13
CA LEU A 51 4.56 3.49 -1.20
C LEU A 51 4.41 1.98 -1.42
N GLN A 52 4.52 1.22 -0.34
CA GLN A 52 4.17 -0.20 -0.28
C GLN A 52 2.91 -0.37 0.54
N LEU A 53 1.97 -1.19 0.06
CA LEU A 53 0.67 -1.43 0.68
C LEU A 53 0.44 -2.93 0.84
N TRP A 54 0.01 -3.35 2.03
CA TRP A 54 -0.53 -4.67 2.26
C TRP A 54 -1.99 -4.57 2.66
N ILE A 55 -2.84 -5.36 2.01
CA ILE A 55 -4.29 -5.32 2.20
C ILE A 55 -4.83 -6.74 2.27
N ALA A 56 -5.52 -7.09 3.34
CA ALA A 56 -6.34 -8.30 3.42
C ALA A 56 -7.81 -7.92 3.34
N THR A 57 -8.46 -8.32 2.24
CA THR A 57 -9.88 -7.98 1.97
C THR A 57 -10.86 -8.78 2.82
N ARG A 58 -10.39 -9.89 3.39
CA ARG A 58 -11.13 -10.73 4.33
C ARG A 58 -10.30 -10.91 5.59
N THR A 59 -10.56 -10.06 6.58
CA THR A 59 -9.86 -10.10 7.85
C THR A 59 -10.36 -11.25 8.70
N THR A 60 -9.44 -12.12 9.13
CA THR A 60 -9.66 -13.07 10.22
C THR A 60 -8.52 -12.92 11.21
N GLN A 61 -8.84 -12.81 12.50
CA GLN A 61 -7.83 -12.63 13.55
C GLN A 61 -6.89 -13.85 13.59
N GLY A 62 -5.60 -13.62 13.86
CA GLY A 62 -4.60 -14.68 14.04
C GLY A 62 -4.10 -15.34 12.75
N VAL A 63 -4.32 -14.73 11.59
CA VAL A 63 -3.72 -15.19 10.33
C VAL A 63 -2.26 -14.79 10.25
N HIS A 64 -1.37 -15.75 10.50
CA HIS A 64 0.08 -15.54 10.46
C HIS A 64 0.74 -15.77 9.09
N ARG A 65 -0.05 -16.20 8.11
CA ARG A 65 0.41 -16.40 6.73
C ARG A 65 -0.62 -15.91 5.76
N ALA A 66 -0.18 -15.07 4.83
CA ALA A 66 -1.01 -14.55 3.76
C ALA A 66 -1.70 -15.68 2.96
N ASN A 67 -2.87 -15.37 2.43
CA ASN A 67 -3.69 -16.25 1.60
C ASN A 67 -4.22 -15.46 0.40
N ARG A 68 -5.06 -16.08 -0.44
CA ARG A 68 -5.62 -15.44 -1.65
C ARG A 68 -6.42 -14.15 -1.45
N PHE A 69 -6.75 -13.76 -0.21
CA PHE A 69 -7.41 -12.49 0.08
C PHE A 69 -6.41 -11.39 0.50
N CYS A 70 -5.13 -11.72 0.57
CA CYS A 70 -4.05 -10.81 0.90
C CYS A 70 -3.37 -10.31 -0.38
N HIS A 71 -3.13 -9.01 -0.44
CA HIS A 71 -2.55 -8.32 -1.57
C HIS A 71 -1.37 -7.48 -1.10
N SER A 72 -0.34 -7.39 -1.94
CA SER A 72 0.81 -6.50 -1.73
C SER A 72 1.04 -5.68 -2.99
N PHE A 73 1.15 -4.37 -2.85
CA PHE A 73 1.41 -3.45 -3.94
C PHE A 73 2.62 -2.56 -3.64
N CYS A 74 3.38 -2.22 -4.66
CA CYS A 74 4.38 -1.17 -4.63
C CYS A 74 4.05 -0.11 -5.67
N VAL A 75 4.13 1.15 -5.27
CA VAL A 75 3.77 2.30 -6.08
C VAL A 75 4.93 3.29 -6.05
N LEU A 76 5.44 3.63 -7.22
CA LEU A 76 6.63 4.44 -7.43
C LEU A 76 6.23 5.74 -8.16
N PRO A 77 6.78 6.90 -7.77
CA PRO A 77 6.50 8.17 -8.43
C PRO A 77 7.12 8.26 -9.84
N THR A 78 8.16 7.48 -10.13
CA THR A 78 8.84 7.44 -11.44
C THR A 78 9.31 6.02 -11.78
N GLY A 79 9.97 5.86 -12.94
CA GLY A 79 10.56 4.61 -13.43
C GLY A 79 9.78 3.96 -14.58
N GLY A 80 8.55 4.41 -14.85
CA GLY A 80 7.68 3.92 -15.91
C GLY A 80 7.74 4.74 -17.19
N GLY A 81 7.10 4.22 -18.24
CA GLY A 81 7.01 4.88 -19.54
C GLY A 81 8.31 4.89 -20.34
N PRO A 82 8.30 5.43 -21.57
CA PRO A 82 9.45 5.39 -22.48
C PRO A 82 10.68 6.17 -21.99
N ASP A 83 10.47 7.18 -21.15
CA ASP A 83 11.51 8.07 -20.61
C ASP A 83 11.79 7.84 -19.12
N GLY A 84 11.14 6.83 -18.51
CA GLY A 84 11.30 6.50 -17.09
C GLY A 84 10.69 7.53 -16.14
N ARG A 85 9.84 8.45 -16.60
CA ARG A 85 9.27 9.52 -15.77
C ARG A 85 7.85 9.25 -15.30
N GLN A 86 7.19 8.24 -15.84
CA GLN A 86 5.81 7.91 -15.44
C GLN A 86 5.83 7.12 -14.13
N PRO A 87 4.78 7.27 -13.30
CA PRO A 87 4.64 6.45 -12.11
C PRO A 87 4.40 4.98 -12.48
N VAL A 88 4.68 4.10 -11.51
CA VAL A 88 4.57 2.66 -11.69
C VAL A 88 3.84 2.06 -10.50
N ALA A 89 2.85 1.22 -10.76
CA ALA A 89 2.30 0.30 -9.78
C ALA A 89 2.67 -1.14 -10.13
N ARG A 90 2.97 -1.94 -9.11
CA ARG A 90 3.25 -3.38 -9.22
C ARG A 90 2.55 -4.11 -8.09
N TRP A 91 1.85 -5.18 -8.44
CA TRP A 91 1.53 -6.22 -7.47
C TRP A 91 2.80 -7.06 -7.21
N LEU A 92 3.02 -7.43 -5.96
CA LEU A 92 4.13 -8.31 -5.56
C LEU A 92 3.62 -9.54 -4.82
N PRO A 93 4.27 -10.71 -4.99
CA PRO A 93 3.97 -11.87 -4.18
C PRO A 93 4.34 -11.61 -2.72
N ILE A 94 3.49 -12.08 -1.80
CA ILE A 94 3.78 -11.99 -0.37
C ILE A 94 4.69 -13.17 0.03
N PRO A 95 5.87 -12.91 0.62
CA PRO A 95 6.77 -13.99 1.01
C PRO A 95 6.09 -14.99 1.95
N ARG A 96 6.23 -16.29 1.66
CA ARG A 96 5.69 -17.41 2.47
C ARG A 96 4.15 -17.47 2.54
N ALA A 97 3.44 -16.80 1.62
CA ALA A 97 2.00 -16.96 1.45
C ALA A 97 1.61 -18.42 1.25
N ARG A 98 0.42 -18.80 1.75
CA ARG A 98 -0.18 -20.12 1.52
C ARG A 98 -0.75 -20.25 0.10
N GLU A 99 -1.25 -19.14 -0.43
CA GLU A 99 -1.89 -19.02 -1.73
C GLU A 99 -1.82 -17.54 -2.13
N ASP A 100 -1.55 -17.27 -3.41
CA ASP A 100 -1.61 -15.92 -3.97
C ASP A 100 -3.04 -15.62 -4.47
N PRO A 101 -3.49 -14.35 -4.45
CA PRO A 101 -4.70 -13.93 -5.16
C PRO A 101 -4.57 -14.19 -6.67
N PRO A 102 -5.69 -14.23 -7.41
CA PRO A 102 -5.65 -14.04 -8.86
C PRO A 102 -4.83 -12.80 -9.20
N LEU A 103 -3.87 -12.95 -10.11
CA LEU A 103 -2.96 -11.86 -10.46
C LEU A 103 -3.75 -10.69 -11.06
N PRO A 104 -3.65 -9.48 -10.48
CA PRO A 104 -4.25 -8.30 -11.09
C PRO A 104 -3.50 -7.97 -12.39
N ASP A 105 -4.19 -7.39 -13.37
CA ASP A 105 -3.52 -6.82 -14.53
C ASP A 105 -2.74 -5.57 -14.08
N PRO A 106 -1.39 -5.60 -14.06
CA PRO A 106 -0.61 -4.47 -13.56
C PRO A 106 -0.78 -3.21 -14.41
N SER A 107 -1.19 -3.34 -15.67
CA SER A 107 -1.44 -2.21 -16.56
C SER A 107 -2.77 -1.50 -16.30
N ALA A 108 -3.68 -2.15 -15.56
CA ALA A 108 -4.98 -1.61 -15.19
C ALA A 108 -5.00 -0.88 -13.84
N ILE A 109 -3.90 -0.93 -13.07
CA ILE A 109 -3.78 -0.16 -11.83
C ILE A 109 -3.54 1.30 -12.19
N ILE A 110 -4.48 2.16 -11.82
CA ILE A 110 -4.39 3.60 -12.08
C ILE A 110 -3.49 4.22 -11.02
N VAL A 111 -2.43 4.87 -11.48
CA VAL A 111 -1.47 5.58 -10.64
C VAL A 111 -1.19 6.96 -11.22
N TRP A 112 -1.11 7.95 -10.34
CA TRP A 112 -0.74 9.32 -10.68
C TRP A 112 0.40 9.79 -9.78
N SER A 113 1.30 10.60 -10.32
CA SER A 113 2.35 11.24 -9.55
C SER A 113 2.58 12.68 -10.01
N GLU A 114 2.99 13.52 -9.07
CA GLU A 114 3.49 14.87 -9.32
C GLU A 114 4.79 15.05 -8.56
N LEU A 115 5.86 15.35 -9.30
CA LEU A 115 7.14 15.71 -8.70
C LEU A 115 7.13 17.19 -8.32
N ARG A 116 7.64 17.49 -7.13
CA ARG A 116 7.79 18.84 -6.60
C ARG A 116 9.27 19.12 -6.36
N SER A 117 9.62 20.38 -6.17
CA SER A 117 11.00 20.78 -5.89
C SER A 117 11.54 20.23 -4.57
N ASP A 118 10.64 19.90 -3.64
CA ASP A 118 10.94 19.44 -2.28
C ASP A 118 10.32 18.07 -1.99
N GLY A 119 9.89 17.31 -3.00
CA GLY A 119 9.23 16.04 -2.77
C GLY A 119 8.37 15.53 -3.93
N TYR A 120 7.32 14.80 -3.60
CA TYR A 120 6.36 14.28 -4.58
C TYR A 120 5.00 13.99 -3.94
N SER A 121 3.95 13.98 -4.75
CA SER A 121 2.70 13.30 -4.42
C SER A 121 2.50 12.08 -5.31
N LEU A 122 1.88 11.06 -4.74
CA LEU A 122 1.58 9.80 -5.38
C LEU A 122 0.15 9.40 -5.01
N GLU A 123 -0.63 9.00 -6.00
CA GLU A 123 -1.98 8.50 -5.83
C GLU A 123 -2.13 7.16 -6.54
N VAL A 124 -2.82 6.22 -5.90
CA VAL A 124 -3.15 4.93 -6.50
C VAL A 124 -4.62 4.61 -6.28
N TRP A 125 -5.28 4.18 -7.35
CA TRP A 125 -6.63 3.63 -7.31
C TRP A 125 -6.58 2.12 -7.55
N LEU A 126 -6.98 1.38 -6.54
CA LEU A 126 -7.12 -0.07 -6.57
C LEU A 126 -8.59 -0.42 -6.82
N ASP A 127 -8.94 -0.61 -8.09
CA ASP A 127 -10.26 -1.10 -8.47
C ASP A 127 -10.57 -2.44 -7.79
N ARG A 128 -11.84 -2.67 -7.45
CA ARG A 128 -12.34 -3.88 -6.80
C ARG A 128 -11.94 -5.16 -7.54
N THR A 129 -11.75 -5.10 -8.85
CA THR A 129 -11.30 -6.25 -9.66
C THR A 129 -9.86 -6.67 -9.35
N HIS A 130 -9.03 -5.77 -8.81
CA HIS A 130 -7.68 -6.07 -8.33
C HIS A 130 -7.65 -6.54 -6.87
N LEU A 131 -8.79 -6.49 -6.17
CA LEU A 131 -8.92 -6.76 -4.75
C LEU A 131 -9.76 -8.01 -4.53
N HIS A 132 -9.21 -9.18 -4.85
CA HIS A 132 -9.90 -10.46 -4.64
C HIS A 132 -10.48 -10.57 -3.21
N GLY A 133 -11.77 -10.85 -3.10
CA GLY A 133 -12.51 -10.93 -1.83
C GLY A 133 -13.14 -9.61 -1.34
N PHE A 134 -12.89 -8.49 -2.02
CA PHE A 134 -13.54 -7.22 -1.75
C PHE A 134 -14.96 -7.21 -2.35
N ASP A 135 -15.97 -7.30 -1.48
CA ASP A 135 -17.37 -7.31 -1.90
C ASP A 135 -18.21 -6.34 -1.05
N PRO A 136 -18.37 -5.08 -1.50
CA PRO A 136 -19.17 -4.06 -0.83
C PRO A 136 -20.64 -4.44 -0.63
N HIS A 137 -21.20 -5.25 -1.53
CA HIS A 137 -22.59 -5.69 -1.41
C HIS A 137 -22.73 -6.77 -0.32
N GLU A 138 -21.77 -7.69 -0.18
CA GLU A 138 -21.73 -8.61 0.96
C GLU A 138 -21.51 -7.87 2.29
N MET A 139 -20.70 -6.80 2.30
CA MET A 139 -20.52 -5.94 3.47
C MET A 139 -21.81 -5.21 3.85
N ALA A 140 -22.50 -4.59 2.89
CA ALA A 140 -23.76 -3.89 3.10
C ALA A 140 -24.90 -4.83 3.58
N THR A 141 -24.88 -6.09 3.16
CA THR A 141 -25.86 -7.11 3.59
C THR A 141 -25.46 -7.82 4.89
N GLY A 142 -24.35 -7.44 5.52
CA GLY A 142 -23.84 -8.04 6.76
C GLY A 142 -23.30 -9.47 6.60
N ARG A 143 -23.10 -9.94 5.35
CA ARG A 143 -22.52 -11.26 5.04
C ARG A 143 -20.99 -11.26 5.13
N GLN A 144 -20.37 -10.09 4.98
CA GLN A 144 -18.95 -9.85 5.20
C GLN A 144 -18.79 -8.67 6.18
N ASN A 145 -17.73 -8.66 6.99
CA ASN A 145 -17.43 -7.51 7.84
C ASN A 145 -16.85 -6.35 7.00
N PRO A 146 -17.06 -5.08 7.39
CA PRO A 146 -16.47 -3.93 6.72
C PRO A 146 -15.01 -3.69 7.17
N LEU A 147 -14.29 -4.75 7.58
CA LEU A 147 -12.96 -4.66 8.17
C LEU A 147 -11.91 -5.24 7.23
N LEU A 148 -10.99 -4.40 6.78
CA LEU A 148 -9.81 -4.83 6.02
C LEU A 148 -8.59 -4.81 6.94
N ALA A 149 -7.71 -5.79 6.81
CA ALA A 149 -6.39 -5.71 7.43
C ALA A 149 -5.48 -4.90 6.51
N PHE A 150 -4.66 -4.02 7.08
CA PHE A 150 -3.93 -3.01 6.36
C PHE A 150 -2.56 -2.74 6.96
N TYR A 151 -1.56 -2.59 6.09
CA TYR A 151 -0.23 -2.11 6.43
C TYR A 151 0.30 -1.21 5.33
N TYR A 152 1.17 -0.28 5.69
CA TYR A 152 1.96 0.45 4.72
C TYR A 152 3.41 0.59 5.16
N VAL A 153 4.26 0.73 4.15
CA VAL A 153 5.62 1.25 4.28
C VAL A 153 5.79 2.35 3.25
N LEU A 154 6.21 3.52 3.70
CA LEU A 154 6.70 4.58 2.84
C LEU A 154 8.22 4.50 2.88
N GLN A 155 8.80 4.11 1.75
CA GLN A 155 10.24 3.97 1.56
C GLN A 155 10.78 5.26 0.94
N ASP A 156 11.91 5.74 1.45
CA ASP A 156 12.62 6.88 0.90
C ASP A 156 14.13 6.72 1.10
N THR A 157 14.90 6.99 0.05
CA THR A 157 16.36 6.84 0.06
C THR A 157 17.04 7.91 0.93
N GLU A 158 16.41 9.08 1.10
CA GLU A 158 16.94 10.18 1.91
C GLU A 158 16.49 10.06 3.37
N PHE A 159 15.24 9.67 3.60
CA PHE A 159 14.64 9.66 4.94
C PHE A 159 14.54 8.29 5.60
N GLY A 160 14.84 7.21 4.88
CA GLY A 160 14.68 5.85 5.36
C GLY A 160 13.24 5.36 5.24
N GLN A 161 12.72 4.73 6.30
CA GLN A 161 11.43 4.05 6.28
C GLN A 161 10.46 4.67 7.28
N GLN A 162 9.25 4.99 6.83
CA GLN A 162 8.10 5.32 7.68
C GLN A 162 7.08 4.18 7.56
N CYS A 163 6.73 3.55 8.68
CA CYS A 163 5.80 2.42 8.72
C CYS A 163 4.47 2.82 9.35
N LEU A 164 3.44 1.99 9.18
CA LEU A 164 2.20 2.17 9.93
C LEU A 164 2.39 1.93 11.44
N SER A 165 3.13 0.88 11.80
CA SER A 165 3.46 0.54 13.20
C SER A 165 4.87 -0.05 13.29
N VAL A 166 5.01 -1.37 13.49
CA VAL A 166 6.30 -2.04 13.67
C VAL A 166 7.21 -2.02 12.43
N GLY A 167 8.51 -1.76 12.62
CA GLY A 167 9.51 -1.78 11.55
C GLY A 167 10.01 -3.17 11.12
N ASP A 168 11.13 -3.18 10.40
CA ASP A 168 11.74 -4.37 9.78
C ASP A 168 12.24 -5.45 10.76
N ASP A 169 12.33 -5.12 12.05
CA ASP A 169 12.58 -6.11 13.11
C ASP A 169 11.43 -7.13 13.26
N PHE A 170 10.27 -6.85 12.65
CA PHE A 170 9.09 -7.69 12.66
C PHE A 170 8.70 -8.17 11.24
N PRO A 171 8.13 -9.38 11.10
CA PRO A 171 7.87 -10.00 9.79
C PRO A 171 6.60 -9.46 9.08
N PHE A 172 6.26 -8.17 9.21
CA PHE A 172 5.00 -7.60 8.71
C PHE A 172 4.79 -7.87 7.21
N ALA A 173 5.86 -7.88 6.41
CA ALA A 173 5.78 -8.12 4.98
C ALA A 173 5.29 -9.54 4.62
N SER A 174 5.27 -10.47 5.57
CA SER A 174 4.86 -11.87 5.38
C SER A 174 3.80 -12.37 6.37
N ASP A 175 3.57 -11.63 7.46
CA ASP A 175 2.68 -12.01 8.57
C ASP A 175 1.53 -10.98 8.70
N PRO A 176 0.32 -11.30 8.17
CA PRO A 176 -0.84 -10.43 8.26
C PRO A 176 -1.36 -10.16 9.67
N SER A 177 -0.91 -10.90 10.70
CA SER A 177 -1.33 -10.65 12.08
C SER A 177 -0.76 -9.34 12.65
N LEU A 178 0.27 -8.79 11.99
CA LEU A 178 0.87 -7.50 12.32
C LEU A 178 0.20 -6.33 11.59
N TRP A 179 -0.80 -6.61 10.74
CA TRP A 179 -1.50 -5.57 10.00
C TRP A 179 -2.59 -4.94 10.88
N SER A 180 -2.69 -3.61 10.82
CA SER A 180 -3.76 -2.87 11.49
C SER A 180 -5.11 -3.11 10.80
N VAL A 181 -6.20 -2.58 11.36
CA VAL A 181 -7.53 -2.70 10.76
C VAL A 181 -7.99 -1.36 10.19
N LEU A 182 -8.45 -1.36 8.95
CA LEU A 182 -9.26 -0.31 8.36
C LEU A 182 -10.73 -0.70 8.46
N GLU A 183 -11.53 0.13 9.13
CA GLU A 183 -12.97 0.04 9.11
C GLU A 183 -13.54 0.91 7.99
N LEU A 184 -14.27 0.29 7.07
CA LEU A 184 -14.90 0.95 5.94
C LEU A 184 -16.25 1.53 6.39
N LEU A 185 -16.26 2.82 6.69
CA LEU A 185 -17.47 3.53 7.08
C LEU A 185 -18.30 3.86 5.84
N PRO A 186 -19.61 3.53 5.81
CA PRO A 186 -20.49 3.98 4.75
C PRO A 186 -20.58 5.52 4.75
N ASP A 187 -20.83 6.10 3.57
CA ASP A 187 -21.16 7.52 3.42
C ASP A 187 -22.45 7.91 4.16
#